data_AF-A0A1F6KS63-F1
#
_entry.id   AF-A0A1F6KS63-F1
#
_cell.length_a   1.000
_cell.length_b   1.000
_cell.length_c   1.000
_cell.angle_alpha   90.00
_cell.angle_beta   90.00
_cell.angle_gamma   90.00
#
_symmetry.space_group_name_H-M   'P 1'
#
loop_
_entity.id
_entity.type
_entity.pdbx_description
1 polymer ?
#
loop_
_entity_poly.entity_id
_entity_poly.type
_entity_poly.pdbx_seq_one_letter_code
_entity_poly.pdbx_strand_id
1 'polypeptide(L)'
;MVELINTAQAQIISKLRTGQSLDLYIKRSKIFVQQGEKQYIGVLPDDIGKRLIKFMRGGSKYEAYVRSSSPNSVSIFLREVKKSARFKDQASFVFSEKKLPIKKLKGKAERKEEDEEEGSYEEEE
;
A
#
# COMPACT_ATOMS: atom_id res chain seq x y z
N MET A 1 0.16 -4.12 -6.66
CA MET A 1 0.76 -5.47 -6.66
C MET A 1 1.81 -5.51 -5.58
N VAL A 2 2.03 -6.67 -4.96
CA VAL A 2 2.98 -6.81 -3.85
C VAL A 2 3.88 -8.00 -4.12
N GLU A 3 5.19 -7.80 -3.99
CA GLU A 3 6.17 -8.87 -4.05
C GLU A 3 6.37 -9.44 -2.64
N LEU A 4 6.33 -10.77 -2.53
CA LEU A 4 6.50 -11.45 -1.26
C LEU A 4 7.98 -11.52 -0.88
N ILE A 5 8.25 -11.44 0.42
CA ILE A 5 9.56 -11.68 1.02
C ILE A 5 9.59 -13.06 1.69
N ASN A 6 10.80 -13.59 1.90
CA ASN A 6 11.01 -14.90 2.53
C ASN A 6 10.16 -16.00 1.90
N THR A 7 10.22 -16.11 0.58
CA THR A 7 9.40 -17.04 -0.20
C THR A 7 9.77 -18.50 0.08
N ALA A 8 8.86 -19.41 -0.23
CA ALA A 8 9.06 -20.84 -0.10
C ALA A 8 10.11 -21.38 -1.09
N GLN A 9 10.40 -22.69 -1.02
CA GLN A 9 11.32 -23.32 -1.96
C GLN A 9 10.80 -23.23 -3.40
N ALA A 10 11.71 -23.14 -4.38
CA ALA A 10 11.37 -23.05 -5.80
C ALA A 10 10.39 -24.14 -6.26
N GLN A 11 10.53 -25.37 -5.74
CA GLN A 11 9.64 -26.51 -6.05
C GLN A 11 8.16 -26.25 -5.68
N ILE A 12 7.91 -25.46 -4.63
CA ILE A 12 6.57 -25.06 -4.22
C ILE A 12 6.08 -23.91 -5.11
N ILE A 13 6.94 -22.92 -5.34
CA ILE A 13 6.60 -21.73 -6.12
C ILE A 13 6.27 -22.09 -7.57
N SER A 14 7.02 -23.00 -8.19
CA SER A 14 6.78 -23.46 -9.56
C SER A 14 5.43 -24.16 -9.75
N LYS A 15 4.79 -24.62 -8.68
CA LYS A 15 3.44 -25.22 -8.71
C LYS A 15 2.31 -24.19 -8.64
N LEU A 16 2.63 -22.94 -8.31
CA LEU A 16 1.63 -21.87 -8.24
C LEU A 16 1.18 -21.44 -9.63
N ARG A 17 -0.13 -21.30 -9.79
CA ARG A 17 -0.74 -20.82 -11.04
C ARG A 17 -1.20 -19.38 -10.90
N THR A 18 -1.06 -18.59 -11.96
CA THR A 18 -1.65 -17.24 -12.01
C THR A 18 -3.17 -17.29 -11.78
N GLY A 19 -3.67 -16.33 -11.00
CA GLY A 19 -5.07 -16.23 -10.59
C GLY A 19 -5.45 -17.14 -9.42
N GLN A 20 -4.52 -17.96 -8.91
CA GLN A 20 -4.80 -18.85 -7.79
C GLN A 20 -5.04 -18.06 -6.49
N SER A 21 -6.08 -18.43 -5.76
CA SER A 21 -6.41 -17.84 -4.46
C SER A 21 -5.39 -18.25 -3.40
N LEU A 22 -5.07 -17.31 -2.51
CA LEU A 22 -4.16 -17.49 -1.38
C LEU A 22 -4.81 -16.98 -0.10
N ASP A 23 -4.47 -17.65 1.00
CA ASP A 23 -4.92 -17.33 2.34
C ASP A 23 -3.92 -16.41 3.04
N LEU A 24 -4.44 -15.41 3.74
CA LEU A 24 -3.67 -14.43 4.51
C LEU A 24 -3.92 -14.63 6.01
N TYR A 25 -2.87 -14.77 6.79
CA TYR A 25 -2.99 -14.84 8.25
C TYR A 25 -1.94 -14.02 8.98
N ILE A 26 -2.31 -13.53 10.16
CA ILE A 26 -1.46 -12.66 10.97
C ILE A 26 -0.72 -13.50 12.01
N LYS A 27 0.61 -13.41 12.03
CA LYS A 27 1.45 -14.05 13.06
C LYS A 27 2.64 -13.14 13.37
N ARG A 28 2.94 -12.94 14.66
CA ARG A 28 4.09 -12.11 15.13
C ARG A 28 4.16 -10.73 14.44
N SER A 29 3.02 -10.05 14.29
CA SER A 29 2.93 -8.74 13.61
C SER A 29 3.38 -8.72 12.13
N LYS A 30 3.37 -9.87 11.46
CA LYS A 30 3.54 -10.01 10.01
C LYS A 30 2.35 -10.73 9.40
N ILE A 31 2.14 -10.52 8.10
CA ILE A 31 1.12 -11.23 7.33
C ILE A 31 1.82 -12.31 6.51
N PHE A 32 1.45 -13.55 6.79
CA PHE A 32 1.92 -14.72 6.08
C PHE A 32 0.91 -15.09 4.99
N VAL A 33 1.44 -15.61 3.90
CA VAL A 33 0.68 -16.06 2.73
C VAL A 33 0.86 -17.56 2.60
N GLN A 34 -0.26 -18.26 2.52
CA GLN A 34 -0.29 -19.70 2.29
C GLN A 34 -1.31 -20.06 1.22
N GLN A 35 -1.19 -21.25 0.68
CA GLN A 35 -2.14 -21.86 -0.24
C GLN A 35 -2.82 -23.03 0.48
N GLY A 36 -4.13 -22.95 0.67
CA GLY A 36 -4.90 -23.97 1.39
C GLY A 36 -4.45 -24.10 2.86
N GLU A 37 -4.61 -25.29 3.43
CA GLU A 37 -4.42 -25.47 4.88
C GLU A 37 -2.98 -25.32 5.39
N LYS A 38 -1.95 -25.65 4.59
CA LYS A 38 -0.57 -25.76 5.10
C LYS A 38 0.56 -25.37 4.15
N GLN A 39 0.30 -25.00 2.90
CA GLN A 39 1.39 -24.72 1.96
C GLN A 39 1.85 -23.27 2.10
N TYR A 40 2.89 -23.03 2.89
CA TYR A 40 3.52 -21.71 3.01
C TYR A 40 4.10 -21.25 1.67
N ILE A 41 3.84 -19.99 1.31
CA ILE A 41 4.32 -19.35 0.07
C ILE A 41 5.30 -18.22 0.35
N GLY A 42 5.02 -17.39 1.36
CA GLY A 42 5.83 -16.21 1.65
C GLY A 42 5.22 -15.30 2.70
N VAL A 43 5.83 -14.13 2.89
CA VAL A 43 5.39 -13.10 3.83
C VAL A 43 5.23 -11.77 3.09
N LEU A 44 4.24 -10.98 3.48
CA LEU A 44 4.10 -9.62 2.96
C LEU A 44 5.23 -8.73 3.51
N PRO A 45 5.78 -7.81 2.69
CA PRO A 45 6.66 -6.75 3.15
C PRO A 45 6.09 -5.98 4.36
N ASP A 46 6.98 -5.57 5.27
CA ASP A 46 6.59 -4.98 6.55
C ASP A 46 5.84 -3.63 6.42
N ASP A 47 6.12 -2.86 5.37
CA ASP A 47 5.49 -1.58 5.05
C ASP A 47 3.98 -1.74 4.79
N ILE A 48 3.62 -2.72 3.95
CA ILE A 48 2.22 -3.05 3.64
C ILE A 48 1.61 -3.90 4.76
N GLY A 49 2.37 -4.86 5.30
CA GLY A 49 1.93 -5.79 6.34
C GLY A 49 1.42 -5.09 7.60
N LYS A 50 2.19 -4.14 8.16
CA LYS A 50 1.78 -3.39 9.36
C LYS A 50 0.47 -2.64 9.16
N ARG A 51 0.31 -2.01 7.99
CA ARG A 51 -0.89 -1.26 7.63
C ARG A 51 -2.10 -2.18 7.51
N LEU A 52 -1.97 -3.29 6.78
CA LEU A 52 -3.05 -4.27 6.62
C LEU A 52 -3.43 -4.94 7.93
N ILE A 53 -2.48 -5.23 8.83
CA ILE A 53 -2.78 -5.78 10.16
C ILE A 53 -3.71 -4.84 10.95
N LYS A 54 -3.46 -3.53 10.90
CA LYS A 54 -4.33 -2.53 11.57
C LYS A 54 -5.77 -2.61 11.02
N PHE A 55 -5.92 -2.73 9.71
CA PHE A 55 -7.23 -2.82 9.08
C PHE A 55 -7.94 -4.15 9.32
N MET A 56 -7.22 -5.27 9.20
CA MET A 56 -7.74 -6.61 9.48
C MET A 56 -8.24 -6.73 10.93
N ARG A 57 -7.47 -6.22 11.89
CA ARG A 57 -7.88 -6.17 13.30
C ARG A 57 -9.11 -5.30 13.55
N GLY A 58 -9.33 -4.28 12.73
CA GLY A 58 -10.56 -3.47 12.81
C GLY A 58 -11.72 -4.00 11.96
N GLY A 59 -11.62 -5.20 11.41
CA GLY A 59 -12.72 -5.90 10.74
C GLY A 59 -12.76 -5.79 9.21
N SER A 60 -11.75 -5.19 8.58
CA SER A 60 -11.61 -5.26 7.12
C SER A 60 -11.15 -6.66 6.70
N LYS A 61 -11.62 -7.15 5.55
CA LYS A 61 -11.25 -8.46 4.99
C LYS A 61 -10.54 -8.30 3.66
N TYR A 62 -9.51 -9.11 3.46
CA TYR A 62 -8.68 -9.09 2.26
C TYR A 62 -8.52 -10.49 1.70
N GLU A 63 -8.49 -10.58 0.38
CA GLU A 63 -8.13 -11.77 -0.38
C GLU A 63 -6.82 -11.52 -1.12
N ALA A 64 -6.08 -12.60 -1.36
CA ALA A 64 -4.86 -12.59 -2.14
C ALA A 64 -4.96 -13.55 -3.33
N TYR A 65 -4.35 -13.16 -4.45
CA TYR A 65 -4.29 -13.97 -5.65
C TYR A 65 -2.89 -13.95 -6.25
N VAL A 66 -2.40 -15.07 -6.77
CA VAL A 66 -1.12 -15.14 -7.47
C VAL A 66 -1.18 -14.30 -8.74
N ARG A 67 -0.28 -13.33 -8.90
CA ARG A 67 -0.09 -12.60 -10.15
C ARG A 67 0.92 -13.30 -11.04
N SER A 68 2.11 -13.56 -10.49
CA SER A 68 3.18 -14.26 -11.18
C SER A 68 4.02 -15.06 -10.18
N SER A 69 4.55 -16.18 -10.65
CA SER A 69 5.49 -17.03 -9.92
C SER A 69 6.73 -17.26 -10.78
N SER A 70 7.88 -16.92 -10.22
CA SER A 70 9.21 -17.27 -10.72
C SER A 70 9.92 -18.09 -9.64
N PRO A 71 10.91 -18.93 -9.96
CA PRO A 71 11.55 -19.81 -8.98
C PRO A 71 12.04 -19.11 -7.70
N ASN A 72 12.40 -17.82 -7.81
CA ASN A 72 12.94 -17.02 -6.70
C ASN A 72 12.03 -15.85 -6.28
N SER A 73 10.93 -15.59 -6.99
CA SER A 73 10.07 -14.43 -6.69
C SER A 73 8.60 -14.75 -6.92
N VAL A 74 7.76 -14.27 -6.01
CA VAL A 74 6.30 -14.42 -6.11
C VAL A 74 5.67 -13.06 -5.93
N SER A 75 4.84 -12.69 -6.90
CA SER A 75 4.03 -11.48 -6.80
C SER A 75 2.55 -11.82 -6.65
N ILE A 76 1.87 -11.08 -5.79
CA ILE A 76 0.45 -11.27 -5.50
C ILE A 76 -0.34 -9.99 -5.75
N PHE A 77 -1.60 -10.18 -6.07
CA PHE A 77 -2.64 -9.18 -5.97
C PHE A 77 -3.30 -9.27 -4.60
N LEU A 78 -3.66 -8.11 -4.07
CA LEU A 78 -4.47 -7.99 -2.86
C LEU A 78 -5.76 -7.30 -3.23
N ARG A 79 -6.88 -7.86 -2.78
CA ARG A 79 -8.22 -7.31 -2.97
C ARG A 79 -8.85 -7.08 -1.61
N GLU A 80 -9.39 -5.89 -1.39
CA GLU A 80 -10.24 -5.63 -0.24
C GLU A 80 -11.66 -6.15 -0.54
N VAL A 81 -12.11 -7.11 0.26
CA VAL A 81 -13.44 -7.74 0.12
C VAL A 81 -14.46 -7.03 0.98
N LYS A 82 -14.04 -6.62 2.18
CA LYS A 82 -14.89 -5.90 3.13
C LYS A 82 -14.10 -4.75 3.72
N LYS A 83 -14.64 -3.55 3.63
CA LYS A 83 -14.14 -2.38 4.35
C LYS A 83 -14.89 -2.21 5.66
N SER A 84 -14.16 -1.98 6.75
CA SER A 84 -14.74 -1.66 8.05
C SER A 84 -15.18 -0.20 8.12
N ALA A 85 -16.32 0.06 8.78
CA ALA A 85 -16.84 1.41 9.01
C ALA A 85 -15.82 2.33 9.71
N ARG A 86 -14.97 1.75 10.57
CA ARG A 86 -13.91 2.46 11.29
C ARG A 86 -12.84 3.05 10.37
N PHE A 87 -12.72 2.55 9.14
CA PHE A 87 -11.72 2.97 8.16
C PHE A 87 -12.37 3.42 6.84
N LYS A 88 -13.62 3.90 6.89
CA LYS A 88 -14.37 4.31 5.69
C LYS A 88 -13.61 5.32 4.83
N ASP A 89 -12.96 6.29 5.46
CA ASP A 89 -12.25 7.40 4.81
C ASP A 89 -10.76 7.09 4.56
N GLN A 90 -10.30 5.88 4.93
CA GLN A 90 -8.90 5.50 4.78
C GLN A 90 -8.75 4.44 3.69
N ALA A 91 -7.93 4.74 2.67
CA ALA A 91 -7.58 3.75 1.65
C ALA A 91 -6.71 2.63 2.25
N SER A 92 -7.06 1.38 1.95
CA SER A 92 -6.31 0.21 2.41
C SER A 92 -4.91 0.16 1.78
N PHE A 93 -4.83 0.40 0.48
CA PHE A 93 -3.59 0.42 -0.27
C PHE A 93 -3.22 1.86 -0.60
N VAL A 94 -2.03 2.28 -0.19
CA VAL A 94 -1.44 3.56 -0.61
C VAL A 94 -0.50 3.27 -1.76
N PHE A 95 -0.73 3.90 -2.91
CA PHE A 95 0.22 3.85 -4.01
C PHE A 95 1.43 4.68 -3.60
N SER A 96 2.58 4.03 -3.43
CA SER A 96 3.85 4.75 -3.45
C SER A 96 4.09 5.15 -4.89
N GLU A 97 3.61 6.33 -5.28
CA GLU A 97 4.13 6.96 -6.48
C GLU A 97 5.62 7.17 -6.22
N LYS A 98 6.47 6.55 -7.03
CA LYS A 98 7.89 6.89 -7.06
C LYS A 98 7.92 8.39 -7.34
N LYS A 99 8.25 9.20 -6.34
CA LYS A 99 8.33 10.66 -6.50
C LYS A 99 9.26 10.89 -7.69
N LEU A 100 8.69 11.35 -8.80
CA LEU A 100 9.47 11.78 -9.94
C LEU A 100 10.47 12.82 -9.40
N PRO A 101 11.77 12.73 -9.76
CA PRO A 101 12.73 13.71 -9.29
C PRO A 101 12.27 15.08 -9.80
N ILE A 102 11.76 15.91 -8.88
CA ILE A 102 11.40 17.29 -9.16
C ILE A 102 12.73 17.99 -9.46
N LYS A 103 13.08 18.14 -10.74
CA LYS A 103 14.14 19.05 -11.15
C LYS A 103 13.71 20.43 -10.66
N LYS A 104 14.39 20.98 -9.65
CA LYS A 104 14.20 22.36 -9.23
C LYS A 104 14.54 23.24 -10.44
N LEU A 105 13.53 23.78 -11.10
CA LEU A 105 13.71 24.83 -12.09
C LEU A 105 14.23 26.05 -11.30
N LYS A 106 15.50 26.40 -11.45
CA LYS A 106 16.03 27.68 -10.96
C LYS A 106 15.44 28.79 -11.81
N GLY A 107 14.22 29.22 -11.48
CA GLY A 107 13.66 30.47 -11.98
C GLY A 107 14.08 31.60 -11.04
N LYS A 108 15.03 32.44 -11.47
CA LYS A 108 15.16 33.79 -10.93
C LYS A 108 13.88 34.54 -11.28
N ALA A 109 13.13 34.97 -10.28
CA ALA A 109 12.16 36.05 -10.41
C ALA A 109 12.27 36.89 -9.15
N GLU A 110 13.22 37.83 -9.17
CA GLU A 110 13.16 39.01 -8.32
C GLU A 110 11.96 39.84 -8.81
N ARG A 111 10.99 40.06 -7.94
CA ARG A 111 10.14 41.25 -8.00
C ARG A 111 10.07 41.80 -6.58
N LYS A 112 10.75 42.93 -6.41
CA LYS A 112 10.50 43.89 -5.33
C LYS A 112 9.15 44.54 -5.59
N GLU A 113 8.39 44.76 -4.54
CA GLU A 113 7.48 45.91 -4.39
C GLU A 113 7.39 46.15 -2.87
N GLU A 114 8.02 47.25 -2.45
CA GLU A 114 7.81 47.94 -1.18
C GLU A 114 6.60 48.91 -1.37
N ASP A 115 6.13 49.43 -0.24
CA ASP A 115 5.16 50.53 -0.05
C ASP A 115 3.67 50.14 -0.10
N GLU A 116 2.79 50.64 0.76
CA GLU A 116 2.83 51.27 2.08
C GLU A 116 1.34 51.35 2.51
N GLU A 117 1.10 51.89 3.69
CA GLU A 117 -0.11 51.95 4.52
C GLU A 117 -1.47 52.38 3.92
N GLU A 118 -2.48 51.87 4.64
CA GLU A 118 -3.74 52.48 5.10
C GLU A 118 -4.77 53.11 4.15
N GLY A 119 -6.04 52.76 4.44
CA GLY A 119 -7.22 53.46 3.96
C GLY A 119 -8.49 52.78 4.48
N SER A 120 -8.95 53.19 5.67
CA SER A 120 -10.25 52.84 6.25
C SER A 120 -11.40 53.27 5.34
N TYR A 121 -12.47 52.47 5.29
CA TYR A 121 -13.79 52.95 4.85
C TYR A 121 -14.74 52.89 6.04
N GLU A 122 -15.24 54.07 6.40
CA GLU A 122 -16.40 54.29 7.25
C GLU A 122 -17.63 53.70 6.55
N GLU A 123 -18.49 53.01 7.29
CA GLU A 123 -19.82 52.63 6.82
C GLU A 123 -20.84 53.37 7.69
N GLU A 124 -21.56 54.31 7.05
CA GLU A 124 -22.71 55.00 7.59
C GLU A 124 -23.89 54.02 7.73
N GLU A 125 -24.52 53.96 8.90
CA GLU A 125 -25.98 53.89 9.10
C GLU A 125 -26.36 54.27 10.55
#